data_AF-A0A926CSA2-F1
#
_entry.id   AF-A0A926CSA2-F1
#
_cell.length_a   1.000
_cell.length_b   1.000
_cell.length_c   1.000
_cell.angle_alpha   90.00
_cell.angle_beta   90.00
_cell.angle_gamma   90.00
#
_symmetry.space_group_name_H-M   'P 1'
#
loop_
_entity.id
_entity.type
_entity.pdbx_description
1 polymer ?
#
loop_
_entity_poly.entity_id
_entity_poly.type
_entity_poly.pdbx_seq_one_letter_code
_entity_poly.pdbx_strand_id
1 'polypeptide(L)'
;MEFDREQVIADPRQEIITLISDEMATIKRKMTEIKSQVDQQQLMVDREQQRNVDIVADLQNIHNNLDTVPRQDIREKYEEALAVRSRLGTMRGQLEKFQSSYDMLQKDQQLLSAILTKIQGVDMLDAGREETEMGGRSQMNIVRIVQAQEDERQRLARQMHDGPAQSLTNFIL
;
A
#
# COMPACT_ATOMS: atom_id res chain seq x y z
N MET A 1 28.81 -52.95 26.60
CA MET A 1 29.13 -52.45 25.25
C MET A 1 27.89 -52.65 24.39
N GLU A 2 26.78 -51.94 24.57
CA GLU A 2 26.62 -50.50 24.84
C GLU A 2 27.39 -49.68 23.80
N PHE A 3 26.69 -49.23 22.77
CA PHE A 3 26.47 -47.81 22.44
C PHE A 3 25.95 -47.67 20.99
N ASP A 4 24.69 -47.24 20.91
CA ASP A 4 24.18 -46.24 19.98
C ASP A 4 24.39 -46.45 18.47
N ARG A 5 23.58 -47.34 17.91
CA ARG A 5 23.13 -47.25 16.51
C ARG A 5 21.61 -47.08 16.41
N GLU A 6 21.04 -46.24 17.25
CA GLU A 6 19.83 -45.51 16.85
C GLU A 6 20.32 -44.28 16.08
N GLN A 7 20.55 -44.47 14.79
CA GLN A 7 20.47 -43.36 13.86
C GLN A 7 19.11 -42.73 14.11
N VAL A 8 19.11 -41.54 14.69
CA VAL A 8 17.95 -40.65 14.76
C VAL A 8 17.49 -40.46 13.32
N ILE A 9 16.59 -41.31 12.85
CA ILE A 9 15.83 -41.07 11.64
C ILE A 9 14.96 -39.87 12.05
N ALA A 10 15.46 -38.67 11.76
CA ALA A 10 14.64 -37.48 11.83
C ALA A 10 13.38 -37.79 11.04
N ASP A 11 12.22 -37.78 11.72
CA ASP A 11 10.94 -38.05 11.09
C ASP A 11 10.81 -37.07 9.91
N PRO A 12 10.77 -37.53 8.65
CA PRO A 12 10.75 -36.64 7.48
C PRO A 12 9.58 -35.65 7.54
N ARG A 13 8.49 -36.03 8.24
CA ARG A 13 7.37 -35.15 8.54
C ARG A 13 7.76 -34.00 9.47
N GLN A 14 8.55 -34.28 10.50
CA GLN A 14 9.04 -33.29 11.45
C GLN A 14 10.01 -32.31 10.77
N GLU A 15 10.88 -32.81 9.88
CA GLU A 15 11.76 -31.95 9.07
C GLU A 15 10.96 -30.99 8.17
N ILE A 16 9.91 -31.49 7.49
CA ILE A 16 9.03 -30.65 6.67
C ILE A 16 8.30 -29.60 7.53
N ILE A 17 7.83 -29.98 8.72
CA ILE A 17 7.19 -29.04 9.66
C ILE A 17 8.17 -27.94 10.09
N THR A 18 9.42 -28.29 10.39
CA THR A 18 10.45 -27.30 10.75
C THR A 18 10.76 -26.36 9.60
N LEU A 19 10.93 -26.88 8.37
CA LEU A 19 11.19 -26.07 7.18
C LEU A 19 10.05 -25.09 6.89
N ILE A 20 8.81 -25.56 6.94
CA ILE A 20 7.63 -24.70 6.73
C ILE A 20 7.55 -23.62 7.81
N SER A 21 7.82 -23.97 9.07
CA SER A 21 7.77 -23.03 10.20
C SER A 21 8.84 -21.94 10.08
N ASP A 22 10.06 -22.31 9.67
CA ASP A 22 11.16 -21.36 9.44
C ASP A 22 10.88 -20.42 8.26
N GLU A 23 10.31 -20.94 7.17
CA GLU A 23 9.91 -20.12 6.03
C GLU A 23 8.76 -19.17 6.42
N MET A 24 7.75 -19.64 7.15
CA MET A 24 6.67 -18.80 7.67
C MET A 24 7.20 -17.67 8.58
N ALA A 25 8.20 -17.96 9.43
CA ALA A 25 8.85 -16.95 10.26
C ALA A 25 9.61 -15.92 9.42
N THR A 26 10.24 -16.36 8.33
CA THR A 26 10.95 -15.49 7.37
C THR A 26 9.98 -14.59 6.61
N ILE A 27 8.89 -15.15 6.10
CA ILE A 27 7.81 -14.42 5.42
C ILE A 27 7.23 -13.36 6.36
N LYS A 28 6.95 -13.71 7.62
CA LYS A 28 6.43 -12.75 8.61
C LYS A 28 7.35 -11.55 8.83
N ARG A 29 8.68 -11.77 8.87
CA ARG A 29 9.66 -10.69 8.97
C ARG A 29 9.63 -9.79 7.73
N LYS A 30 9.68 -10.38 6.53
CA LYS A 30 9.58 -9.64 5.26
C LYS A 30 8.29 -8.82 5.15
N MET A 31 7.15 -9.39 5.55
CA MET A 31 5.86 -8.69 5.56
C MET A 31 5.87 -7.48 6.51
N THR A 32 6.54 -7.59 7.67
CA THR A 32 6.66 -6.49 8.63
C THR A 32 7.52 -5.36 8.07
N GLU A 33 8.62 -5.70 7.39
CA GLU A 33 9.48 -4.74 6.71
C GLU A 33 8.75 -4.03 5.55
N ILE A 34 8.11 -4.78 4.66
CA ILE A 34 7.34 -4.22 3.54
C ILE A 34 6.21 -3.33 4.07
N LYS A 35 5.53 -3.71 5.15
CA LYS A 35 4.51 -2.85 5.77
C LYS A 35 5.10 -1.51 6.20
N SER A 36 6.27 -1.50 6.83
CA SER A 36 6.96 -0.24 7.17
C SER A 36 7.31 0.57 5.93
N GLN A 37 7.71 -0.07 4.83
CA GLN A 37 8.00 0.61 3.56
C GLN A 37 6.74 1.20 2.92
N VAL A 38 5.61 0.49 2.97
CA VAL A 38 4.30 0.99 2.53
C VAL A 38 3.91 2.24 3.32
N ASP A 39 3.98 2.20 4.65
CA ASP A 39 3.60 3.32 5.51
C ASP A 39 4.48 4.56 5.23
N GLN A 40 5.79 4.37 5.07
CA GLN A 40 6.72 5.45 4.72
C GLN A 40 6.44 6.02 3.32
N GLN A 41 6.24 5.16 2.33
CA GLN A 41 5.97 5.57 0.95
C GLN A 41 4.64 6.32 0.84
N GLN A 42 3.63 5.91 1.61
CA GLN A 42 2.34 6.58 1.67
C GLN A 42 2.50 8.04 2.12
N LEU A 43 3.23 8.27 3.21
CA LEU A 43 3.50 9.63 3.70
C LEU A 43 4.21 10.50 2.66
N MET A 44 5.10 9.90 1.86
CA MET A 44 5.78 10.62 0.77
C MET A 44 4.84 10.94 -0.38
N VAL A 45 3.97 10.00 -0.76
CA VAL A 45 2.94 10.21 -1.78
C VAL A 45 1.98 11.32 -1.36
N ASP A 46 1.51 11.32 -0.12
CA ASP A 46 0.54 12.31 0.38
C ASP A 46 1.12 13.73 0.34
N ARG A 47 2.39 13.89 0.78
CA ARG A 47 3.08 15.19 0.73
C ARG A 47 3.23 15.73 -0.69
N GLU A 48 3.59 14.87 -1.64
CA GLU A 48 3.76 15.30 -3.04
C GLU A 48 2.44 15.42 -3.78
N GLN A 49 1.40 14.70 -3.35
CA GLN A 49 0.04 14.93 -3.81
C GLN A 49 -0.42 16.33 -3.38
N GLN A 50 -0.19 16.73 -2.13
CA GLN A 50 -0.50 18.09 -1.68
C GLN A 50 0.27 19.14 -2.49
N ARG A 51 1.58 18.93 -2.68
CA ARG A 51 2.39 19.84 -3.51
C ARG A 51 1.90 19.92 -4.96
N ASN A 52 1.44 18.81 -5.53
CA ASN A 52 0.84 18.81 -6.86
C ASN A 52 -0.43 19.66 -6.92
N VAL A 53 -1.29 19.59 -5.89
CA VAL A 53 -2.50 20.42 -5.78
C VAL A 53 -2.14 21.90 -5.71
N ASP A 54 -1.16 22.28 -4.89
CA ASP A 54 -0.72 23.66 -4.74
C ASP A 54 -0.18 24.22 -6.08
N ILE A 55 0.64 23.45 -6.80
CA ILE A 55 1.17 23.87 -8.11
C ILE A 55 0.07 23.96 -9.17
N VAL A 56 -0.94 23.08 -9.13
CA VAL A 56 -2.08 23.18 -10.04
C VAL A 56 -2.88 24.45 -9.78
N ALA A 57 -3.07 24.84 -8.52
CA ALA A 57 -3.70 26.11 -8.17
C ALA A 57 -2.88 27.31 -8.66
N ASP A 58 -1.56 27.29 -8.51
CA ASP A 58 -0.66 28.30 -9.09
C ASP A 58 -0.80 28.40 -10.61
N LEU A 59 -0.83 27.27 -11.32
CA LEU A 59 -1.02 27.25 -12.77
C LEU A 59 -2.37 27.79 -13.20
N GLN A 60 -3.43 27.57 -12.41
CA GLN A 60 -4.74 28.17 -12.67
C GLN A 60 -4.71 29.69 -12.47
N ASN A 61 -4.01 30.18 -11.45
CA ASN A 61 -3.82 31.62 -11.25
C ASN A 61 -3.05 32.26 -12.41
N ILE A 62 -2.02 31.58 -12.92
CA ILE A 62 -1.27 32.00 -14.11
C ILE A 62 -2.18 32.00 -15.34
N HIS A 63 -3.03 30.98 -15.51
CA HIS A 63 -3.98 30.90 -16.62
C HIS A 63 -4.96 32.08 -16.62
N ASN A 64 -5.48 32.46 -15.46
CA ASN A 64 -6.40 33.60 -15.33
C ASN A 64 -5.74 34.96 -15.54
N ASN A 65 -4.42 35.04 -15.36
CA ASN A 65 -3.63 36.27 -15.44
C ASN A 65 -2.56 36.19 -16.56
N LEU A 66 -2.84 35.44 -17.62
CA LEU A 66 -1.83 35.06 -18.63
C LEU A 66 -1.15 36.28 -19.27
N ASP A 67 -1.88 37.38 -19.44
CA ASP A 67 -1.38 38.61 -20.06
C ASP A 67 -0.45 39.43 -19.16
N THR A 68 -0.49 39.23 -17.84
CA THR A 68 0.29 40.00 -16.87
C THR A 68 1.49 39.23 -16.32
N VAL A 69 1.49 37.89 -16.44
CA VAL A 69 2.59 37.05 -15.96
C VAL A 69 3.72 36.97 -17.01
N PRO A 70 4.99 37.20 -16.63
CA PRO A 70 6.12 37.04 -17.53
C PRO A 70 6.21 35.62 -18.13
N ARG A 71 6.55 35.52 -19.42
CA ARG A 71 6.71 34.22 -20.11
C ARG A 71 7.70 33.27 -19.43
N GLN A 72 8.71 33.83 -18.76
CA GLN A 72 9.72 33.05 -18.05
C GLN A 72 9.09 32.33 -16.84
N ASP A 73 8.33 33.05 -16.01
CA ASP A 73 7.65 32.52 -14.84
C ASP A 73 6.62 31.44 -15.22
N ILE A 74 5.90 31.63 -16.33
CA ILE A 74 4.97 30.62 -16.88
C ILE A 74 5.72 29.32 -17.21
N ARG A 75 6.89 29.42 -17.87
CA ARG A 75 7.71 28.26 -18.22
C ARG A 75 8.22 27.54 -16.98
N GLU A 76 8.78 28.30 -16.03
CA GLU A 76 9.34 27.74 -14.80
C GLU A 76 8.29 26.99 -13.98
N LYS A 77 7.10 27.59 -13.81
CA LYS A 77 5.99 26.94 -13.10
C LYS A 77 5.44 25.71 -13.82
N TYR A 78 5.38 25.75 -15.15
CA TYR A 78 4.98 24.59 -15.94
C TYR A 78 5.98 23.43 -15.86
N GLU A 79 7.28 23.72 -15.93
CA GLU A 79 8.34 22.73 -15.74
C GLU A 79 8.31 22.13 -14.34
N GLU A 80 8.09 22.96 -13.30
CA GLU A 80 7.89 22.50 -11.92
C GLU A 80 6.71 21.53 -11.82
N ALA A 81 5.57 21.86 -12.43
CA ALA A 81 4.37 21.03 -12.43
C ALA A 81 4.61 19.66 -13.08
N LEU A 82 5.32 19.62 -14.22
CA LEU A 82 5.69 18.37 -14.88
C LEU A 82 6.59 17.51 -14.00
N ALA A 83 7.59 18.12 -13.36
CA ALA A 83 8.51 17.42 -12.46
C ALA A 83 7.77 16.80 -11.27
N VAL A 84 6.91 17.56 -10.60
CA VAL A 84 6.11 17.07 -9.46
C VAL A 84 5.16 15.96 -9.87
N ARG A 85 4.46 16.12 -10.99
CA ARG A 85 3.54 15.09 -11.49
C ARG A 85 4.27 13.78 -11.84
N SER A 86 5.45 13.87 -12.47
CA SER A 86 6.28 12.70 -12.78
C SER A 86 6.77 11.99 -11.52
N ARG A 87 7.24 12.76 -10.52
CA ARG A 87 7.67 12.24 -9.23
C ARG A 87 6.52 11.54 -8.50
N LEU A 88 5.34 12.17 -8.45
CA LEU A 88 4.14 11.60 -7.84
C LEU A 88 3.74 10.28 -8.49
N GLY A 89 3.74 10.21 -9.83
CA GLY A 89 3.46 8.97 -10.57
C GLY A 89 4.47 7.86 -10.25
N THR A 90 5.75 8.20 -10.15
CA THR A 90 6.81 7.25 -9.79
C THR A 90 6.60 6.69 -8.38
N MET A 91 6.29 7.56 -7.41
CA MET A 91 6.10 7.14 -6.03
C MET A 91 4.84 6.29 -5.84
N ARG A 92 3.76 6.59 -6.56
CA ARG A 92 2.56 5.73 -6.61
C ARG A 92 2.89 4.35 -7.17
N GLY A 93 3.63 4.28 -8.28
CA GLY A 93 4.06 2.99 -8.83
C GLY A 93 4.96 2.18 -7.88
N GLN A 94 5.78 2.84 -7.06
CA GLN A 94 6.55 2.18 -6.00
C GLN A 94 5.65 1.66 -4.87
N LEU A 95 4.67 2.45 -4.45
CA LEU A 95 3.69 2.05 -3.44
C LEU A 95 2.89 0.81 -3.88
N GLU A 96 2.39 0.81 -5.11
CA GLU A 96 1.68 -0.33 -5.70
C GLU A 96 2.54 -1.60 -5.74
N LYS A 97 3.84 -1.46 -6.02
CA LYS A 97 4.79 -2.59 -5.97
C LYS A 97 4.93 -3.14 -4.56
N PHE A 98 5.10 -2.29 -3.55
CA PHE A 98 5.20 -2.74 -2.16
C PHE A 98 3.91 -3.45 -1.70
N GLN A 99 2.75 -2.89 -2.03
CA GLN A 99 1.45 -3.51 -1.75
C GLN A 99 1.31 -4.87 -2.43
N SER A 100 1.65 -4.95 -3.72
CA SER A 100 1.62 -6.22 -4.47
C SER A 100 2.56 -7.28 -3.88
N SER A 101 3.77 -6.88 -3.47
CA SER A 101 4.71 -7.78 -2.80
C SER A 101 4.20 -8.25 -1.44
N TYR A 102 3.55 -7.37 -0.67
CA TYR A 102 2.90 -7.75 0.58
C TYR A 102 1.79 -8.78 0.36
N ASP A 103 0.91 -8.55 -0.62
CA ASP A 103 -0.19 -9.44 -0.96
C ASP A 103 0.31 -10.81 -1.43
N MET A 104 1.41 -10.86 -2.19
CA MET A 104 2.03 -12.11 -2.61
C MET A 104 2.54 -12.91 -1.40
N LEU A 105 3.32 -12.27 -0.51
CA LEU A 105 3.82 -12.91 0.71
C LEU A 105 2.68 -13.37 1.63
N GLN A 106 1.58 -12.63 1.70
CA GLN A 106 0.40 -13.01 2.47
C GLN A 106 -0.25 -14.28 1.90
N LYS A 107 -0.38 -14.39 0.58
CA LYS A 107 -0.90 -15.59 -0.08
C LYS A 107 0.02 -16.79 0.15
N ASP A 108 1.33 -16.59 0.07
CA ASP A 108 2.32 -17.63 0.34
C ASP A 108 2.23 -18.12 1.79
N GLN A 109 2.09 -17.20 2.76
CA GLN A 109 1.87 -17.55 4.17
C GLN A 109 0.59 -18.38 4.37
N GLN A 110 -0.52 -18.00 3.72
CA GLN A 110 -1.78 -18.73 3.81
C GLN A 110 -1.66 -20.14 3.22
N LEU A 111 -0.96 -20.28 2.10
CA LEU A 111 -0.71 -21.58 1.47
C LEU A 111 0.14 -22.48 2.39
N LEU A 112 1.24 -21.96 2.92
CA LEU A 112 2.10 -22.71 3.85
C LEU A 112 1.36 -23.11 5.13
N SER A 113 0.51 -22.22 5.67
CA SER A 113 -0.34 -22.54 6.81
C SER A 113 -1.33 -23.66 6.48
N ALA A 114 -1.98 -23.64 5.33
CA ALA A 114 -2.89 -24.70 4.90
C ALA A 114 -2.18 -26.04 4.69
N ILE A 115 -0.96 -26.03 4.14
CA ILE A 115 -0.13 -27.23 4.00
C ILE A 115 0.25 -27.77 5.38
N LEU A 116 0.67 -26.91 6.31
CA LEU A 116 1.04 -27.29 7.67
C LEU A 116 -0.13 -27.98 8.40
N THR A 117 -1.34 -27.42 8.32
CA THR A 117 -2.55 -28.03 8.91
C THR A 117 -2.81 -29.44 8.34
N LYS A 118 -2.70 -29.61 7.01
CA LYS A 118 -2.88 -30.91 6.35
C LYS A 118 -1.80 -31.93 6.76
N ILE A 119 -0.54 -31.50 6.89
CA ILE A 119 0.59 -32.37 7.27
C ILE A 119 0.50 -32.76 8.75
N GLN A 120 0.11 -31.86 9.63
CA GLN A 120 -0.03 -32.14 11.06
C GLN A 120 -1.23 -33.05 11.37
N GLY A 121 -2.12 -33.29 10.40
CA GLY A 121 -3.25 -34.20 10.56
C GLY A 121 -4.24 -33.74 11.62
N VAL A 122 -4.10 -32.48 12.08
CA VAL A 122 -5.08 -31.85 12.94
C VAL A 122 -6.17 -31.36 12.03
N ASP A 123 -7.23 -32.14 11.93
CA ASP A 123 -8.53 -31.65 11.52
C ASP A 123 -8.98 -30.68 12.63
N MET A 124 -8.56 -29.42 12.56
CA MET A 124 -9.18 -28.33 13.33
C MET A 124 -10.57 -28.04 12.71
N LEU A 125 -11.41 -29.06 12.63
CA LEU A 125 -12.84 -28.86 12.79
C LEU A 125 -13.02 -28.58 14.28
N ASP A 126 -13.16 -27.30 14.60
CA ASP A 126 -13.44 -26.73 15.93
C ASP A 126 -12.31 -26.00 16.67
N ALA A 127 -11.54 -25.18 15.95
CA ALA A 127 -11.05 -23.90 16.51
C ALA A 127 -11.74 -22.74 15.81
N GLY A 128 -13.05 -22.64 16.00
CA GLY A 128 -13.81 -21.45 15.67
C GLY A 128 -13.42 -20.26 16.55
N ARG A 129 -13.30 -19.10 15.90
CA ARG A 129 -13.83 -17.79 16.36
C ARG A 129 -12.97 -16.77 17.14
N GLU A 130 -11.65 -16.92 17.33
CA GLU A 130 -10.90 -15.83 18.00
C GLU A 130 -9.80 -15.12 17.18
N GLU A 131 -9.31 -15.64 16.05
CA GLU A 131 -8.21 -14.97 15.31
C GLU A 131 -8.61 -14.25 14.02
N THR A 132 -9.89 -14.30 13.63
CA THR A 132 -10.37 -13.62 12.40
C THR A 132 -10.44 -12.09 12.54
N GLU A 133 -10.34 -11.52 13.75
CA GLU A 133 -10.40 -10.07 13.94
C GLU A 133 -9.09 -9.33 13.63
N MET A 134 -7.93 -9.98 13.72
CA MET A 134 -6.63 -9.29 13.47
C MET A 134 -6.19 -9.31 12.01
N GLY A 135 -6.51 -10.38 11.25
CA GLY A 135 -6.21 -10.46 9.82
C GLY A 135 -7.13 -9.60 8.95
N GLY A 136 -8.41 -9.50 9.35
CA GLY A 136 -9.40 -8.66 8.67
C GLY A 136 -9.13 -7.16 8.81
N ARG A 137 -8.50 -6.72 9.92
CA ARG A 137 -8.09 -5.31 10.11
C ARG A 137 -6.99 -4.86 9.16
N SER A 138 -6.04 -5.73 8.82
CA SER A 138 -4.93 -5.37 7.92
C SER A 138 -5.37 -5.37 6.44
N GLN A 139 -6.22 -6.32 6.02
CA GLN A 139 -6.89 -6.27 4.71
C GLN A 139 -7.88 -5.09 4.62
N MET A 140 -8.64 -4.81 5.68
CA MET A 140 -9.47 -3.60 5.73
C MET A 140 -8.63 -2.34 5.65
N ASN A 141 -7.42 -2.27 6.23
CA ASN A 141 -6.60 -1.07 6.11
C ASN A 141 -6.13 -0.86 4.68
N ILE A 142 -5.61 -1.87 3.98
CA ILE A 142 -5.16 -1.70 2.59
C ILE A 142 -6.35 -1.41 1.66
N VAL A 143 -7.48 -2.10 1.81
CA VAL A 143 -8.71 -1.83 1.02
C VAL A 143 -9.30 -0.45 1.33
N ARG A 144 -9.33 -0.04 2.61
CA ARG A 144 -9.76 1.32 3.00
C ARG A 144 -8.80 2.39 2.50
N ILE A 145 -7.51 2.08 2.35
CA ILE A 145 -6.51 3.01 1.78
C ILE A 145 -6.74 3.18 0.27
N VAL A 146 -7.07 2.12 -0.47
CA VAL A 146 -7.47 2.22 -1.89
C VAL A 146 -8.75 3.02 -2.05
N GLN A 147 -9.76 2.80 -1.19
CA GLN A 147 -10.97 3.63 -1.16
C GLN A 147 -10.68 5.07 -0.78
N ALA A 148 -9.80 5.34 0.19
CA ALA A 148 -9.42 6.70 0.57
C ALA A 148 -8.70 7.42 -0.57
N GLN A 149 -7.80 6.75 -1.30
CA GLN A 149 -7.15 7.34 -2.48
C GLN A 149 -8.09 7.55 -3.66
N GLU A 150 -9.06 6.66 -3.88
CA GLU A 150 -10.06 6.83 -4.94
C GLU A 150 -11.11 7.89 -4.57
N ASP A 151 -11.50 7.99 -3.30
CA ASP A 151 -12.34 9.06 -2.76
C ASP A 151 -11.62 10.41 -2.82
N GLU A 152 -10.32 10.46 -2.52
CA GLU A 152 -9.51 11.67 -2.61
C GLU A 152 -9.26 12.05 -4.08
N ARG A 153 -9.02 11.09 -4.98
CA ARG A 153 -8.98 11.31 -6.42
C ARG A 153 -10.32 11.83 -6.94
N GLN A 154 -11.44 11.27 -6.51
CA GLN A 154 -12.77 11.74 -6.89
C GLN A 154 -13.12 13.10 -6.28
N ARG A 155 -12.65 13.39 -5.06
CA ARG A 155 -12.80 14.69 -4.40
C ARG A 155 -11.95 15.75 -5.09
N LEU A 156 -10.70 15.45 -5.41
CA LEU A 156 -9.79 16.33 -6.14
C LEU A 156 -10.25 16.54 -7.59
N ALA A 157 -10.71 15.50 -8.27
CA ALA A 157 -11.32 15.62 -9.59
C ALA A 157 -12.58 16.49 -9.54
N ARG A 158 -13.43 16.34 -8.52
CA ARG A 158 -14.58 17.23 -8.29
C ARG A 158 -14.17 18.65 -7.91
N GLN A 159 -13.11 18.85 -7.15
CA GLN A 159 -12.63 20.20 -6.79
C GLN A 159 -11.99 20.92 -7.99
N MET A 160 -11.33 20.18 -8.88
CA MET A 160 -10.81 20.69 -10.16
C MET A 160 -11.93 20.92 -11.20
N HIS A 161 -13.04 20.18 -11.12
CA HIS A 161 -14.15 20.25 -12.08
C HIS A 161 -15.29 21.22 -11.65
N ASP A 162 -15.73 21.18 -10.39
CA ASP A 162 -16.90 21.91 -9.86
C ASP A 162 -16.55 23.12 -8.98
N GLY A 163 -15.27 23.46 -8.82
CA GLY A 163 -14.83 24.68 -8.12
C GLY A 163 -15.62 25.97 -8.48
N PRO A 164 -16.07 26.16 -9.74
CA PRO A 164 -16.88 27.32 -10.12
C PRO A 164 -18.39 27.21 -9.85
N ALA A 165 -18.99 26.01 -9.72
CA ALA A 165 -20.43 25.88 -9.56
C ALA A 165 -20.91 26.23 -8.13
N GLN A 166 -20.09 25.95 -7.12
CA GLN A 166 -20.43 26.24 -5.72
C GLN A 166 -20.08 27.68 -5.31
N SER A 167 -19.02 28.27 -5.88
CA SER A 167 -18.61 29.64 -5.53
C SER A 167 -19.50 30.74 -6.12
N LEU A 168 -20.31 30.43 -7.15
CA LEU A 168 -21.30 31.37 -7.70
C LEU A 168 -22.56 31.52 -6.82
N THR A 169 -22.78 30.65 -5.83
CA THR A 169 -24.00 30.72 -5.00
C THR A 169 -23.85 31.61 -3.75
N ASN A 170 -22.63 31.98 -3.36
CA ASN A 170 -22.39 32.86 -2.20
C ASN A 170 -22.12 34.33 -2.58
N PHE A 171 -22.32 34.74 -3.83
CA PHE A 171 -22.25 36.15 -4.26
C PHE A 171 -23.58 36.74 -4.74
N ILE A 172 -24.69 35.99 -4.61
CA ILE A 172 -26.04 36.48 -4.84
C ILE A 172 -26.90 36.14 -3.62
N LEU A 173 -26.73 36.92 -2.55
CA LEU A 173 -27.75 37.26 -1.54
C LEU A 173 -27.24 38.41 -0.68
#